data_AF-A0AAU9MEL1-F1
#
_entry.id   AF-A0AAU9MEL1-F1
#
_cell.length_a   1.000
_cell.length_b   1.000
_cell.length_c   1.000
_cell.angle_alpha   90.00
_cell.angle_beta   90.00
_cell.angle_gamma   90.00
#
_symmetry.space_group_name_H-M   'P 1'
#
loop_
_entity.id
_entity.type
_entity.pdbx_description
1 polymer ?
#
loop_
_entity_poly.entity_id
_entity_poly.type
_entity_poly.pdbx_seq_one_letter_code
_entity_poly.pdbx_strand_id
1 'polypeptide(L)'
;MAEETASMSIYRASRTIKRRQSSLYNSLRSIHEDSIFVSEIAQLWPELPLVANLRCGLWYAKKFHSNCYFKSTDGHTNNLSFNTSRLNLHVAILAEGRLYDS
;
A
#
# COMPACT_ATOMS: atom_id res chain seq x y z
N MET A 1 -14.27 42.08 -27.74
CA MET A 1 -14.57 41.33 -26.51
C MET A 1 -13.45 40.32 -26.33
N ALA A 2 -12.42 40.70 -25.57
CA ALA A 2 -11.24 39.86 -25.40
C ALA A 2 -11.56 38.74 -24.41
N GLU A 3 -11.56 37.51 -24.90
CA GLU A 3 -11.73 36.31 -24.11
C GLU A 3 -10.44 36.10 -23.30
N GLU A 4 -10.43 36.61 -22.07
CA GLU A 4 -9.43 36.27 -21.06
C GLU A 4 -9.55 34.77 -20.76
N THR A 5 -8.86 33.96 -21.56
CA THR A 5 -8.47 32.62 -21.16
C THR A 5 -7.49 32.79 -20.00
N ALA A 6 -8.04 32.90 -18.78
CA ALA A 6 -7.28 32.96 -17.55
C ALA A 6 -6.34 31.76 -17.51
N SER A 7 -5.07 32.00 -17.86
CA SER A 7 -4.00 31.01 -17.83
C SER A 7 -4.02 30.33 -16.47
N MET A 8 -4.44 29.07 -16.44
CA MET A 8 -4.47 28.34 -15.18
C MET A 8 -3.02 28.16 -14.73
N SER A 9 -2.67 28.79 -13.60
CA SER A 9 -1.39 28.51 -12.94
C SER A 9 -1.20 26.99 -12.80
N ILE A 10 0.02 26.51 -13.02
CA ILE A 10 0.37 25.09 -12.92
C ILE A 10 -0.14 24.49 -11.60
N TYR A 11 -0.04 25.22 -10.49
CA TYR A 11 -0.56 24.81 -9.19
C TYR A 11 -2.07 24.52 -9.18
N ARG A 12 -2.88 25.39 -9.81
CA ARG A 12 -4.34 25.18 -9.97
C ARG A 12 -4.65 24.00 -10.88
N ALA A 13 -3.88 23.80 -11.95
CA ALA A 13 -4.03 22.64 -12.83
C ALA A 13 -3.75 21.33 -12.06
N SER A 14 -2.63 21.26 -11.33
CA SER A 14 -2.27 20.08 -10.53
C SER A 14 -3.29 19.77 -9.44
N ARG A 15 -3.82 20.78 -8.72
CA ARG A 15 -4.89 20.55 -7.73
C ARG A 15 -6.17 20.03 -8.37
N THR A 16 -6.53 20.55 -9.54
CA THR A 16 -7.73 20.12 -10.26
C THR A 16 -7.60 18.67 -10.72
N ILE A 17 -6.44 18.29 -11.24
CA ILE A 17 -6.13 16.90 -11.62
C ILE A 17 -6.21 15.98 -10.40
N LYS A 18 -5.54 16.33 -9.29
CA LYS A 18 -5.59 15.53 -8.05
C LYS A 18 -7.01 15.32 -7.55
N ARG A 19 -7.84 16.38 -7.57
CA ARG A 19 -9.25 16.30 -7.14
C ARG A 19 -10.07 15.36 -8.02
N ARG A 20 -9.82 15.35 -9.33
CA ARG A 20 -10.49 14.43 -10.27
C ARG A 20 -10.01 12.98 -10.08
N GLN A 21 -8.73 12.79 -9.77
CA GLN A 21 -8.14 11.48 -9.51
C GLN A 21 -8.65 10.87 -8.20
N SER A 22 -8.86 11.66 -7.15
CA SER A 22 -9.37 11.18 -5.85
C SER A 22 -10.90 10.96 -5.81
N SER A 23 -11.52 10.60 -6.94
CA SER A 23 -12.94 10.26 -6.96
C SER A 23 -13.18 8.91 -6.27
N LEU A 24 -14.40 8.68 -5.78
CA LEU A 24 -14.79 7.40 -5.20
C LEU A 24 -14.57 6.25 -6.20
N TYR A 25 -15.00 6.46 -7.45
CA TYR A 25 -14.84 5.47 -8.52
C TYR A 25 -13.36 5.11 -8.74
N ASN A 26 -12.48 6.11 -8.86
CA ASN A 26 -11.05 5.86 -9.07
C ASN A 26 -10.42 5.18 -7.85
N SER A 27 -10.86 5.51 -6.64
CA SER A 27 -10.38 4.88 -5.42
C SER A 27 -10.78 3.41 -5.38
N LEU A 28 -12.05 3.08 -5.63
CA LEU A 28 -12.52 1.70 -5.69
C LEU A 28 -11.86 0.91 -6.83
N ARG A 29 -11.67 1.55 -8.00
CA ARG A 29 -10.96 0.94 -9.11
C ARG A 29 -9.51 0.64 -8.75
N SER A 30 -8.78 1.58 -8.14
CA SER A 30 -7.41 1.34 -7.68
C SER A 30 -7.33 0.17 -6.71
N ILE A 31 -8.25 0.07 -5.75
CA ILE A 31 -8.31 -1.05 -4.81
C ILE A 31 -8.56 -2.38 -5.53
N HIS A 32 -9.44 -2.38 -6.53
CA HIS A 32 -9.75 -3.56 -7.31
C HIS A 32 -8.54 -4.04 -8.11
N GLU A 33 -7.86 -3.15 -8.83
CA GLU A 33 -6.63 -3.50 -9.58
C GLU A 33 -5.54 -4.01 -8.63
N ASP A 34 -5.31 -3.34 -7.49
CA ASP A 34 -4.36 -3.79 -6.47
C ASP A 34 -4.73 -5.19 -5.93
N SER A 35 -6.02 -5.48 -5.78
CA SER A 35 -6.50 -6.80 -5.31
C SER A 35 -6.23 -7.92 -6.31
N ILE A 36 -6.31 -7.62 -7.61
CA ILE A 36 -5.97 -8.56 -8.68
C ILE A 36 -4.47 -8.84 -8.63
N PHE A 37 -3.67 -7.79 -8.61
CA PHE A 37 -2.20 -7.90 -8.53
C PHE A 37 -1.75 -8.71 -7.31
N VAL A 38 -2.27 -8.41 -6.11
CA VAL A 38 -1.94 -9.17 -4.90
C VAL A 38 -2.32 -10.65 -5.04
N SER A 39 -3.44 -10.95 -5.69
CA SER A 39 -3.88 -12.33 -5.93
C SER A 39 -2.97 -13.08 -6.91
N GLU A 40 -2.47 -12.40 -7.95
CA GLU A 40 -1.48 -12.97 -8.89
C GLU A 40 -0.15 -13.27 -8.20
N ILE A 41 0.36 -12.33 -7.41
CA ILE A 41 1.59 -12.50 -6.63
C ILE A 41 1.44 -13.66 -5.64
N ALA A 42 0.33 -13.76 -4.92
CA ALA A 42 0.09 -14.86 -3.99
C ALA A 42 0.07 -16.23 -4.69
N GLN A 43 -0.38 -16.30 -5.95
CA GLN A 43 -0.36 -17.53 -6.75
C GLN A 43 1.04 -17.89 -7.26
N LEU A 44 1.88 -16.90 -7.56
CA LEU A 44 3.26 -17.10 -7.99
C LEU A 44 4.15 -17.64 -6.87
N TRP A 45 3.86 -17.28 -5.62
CA TRP A 45 4.58 -17.75 -4.44
C TRP A 45 3.61 -18.30 -3.37
N PRO A 46 2.98 -19.46 -3.60
CA PRO A 46 2.03 -20.05 -2.66
C PRO A 46 2.70 -20.40 -1.32
N GLU A 47 4.00 -20.69 -1.36
CA GLU A 47 4.84 -20.97 -0.20
C GLU A 47 5.21 -19.73 0.61
N LEU A 48 4.76 -18.52 0.24
CA LEU A 48 4.93 -17.31 1.06
C LEU A 48 3.62 -16.89 1.72
N PRO A 49 3.62 -16.57 3.03
CA PRO A 49 2.42 -16.17 3.72
C PRO A 49 2.00 -14.77 3.26
N LEU A 50 0.78 -14.65 2.74
CA LEU A 50 0.17 -13.35 2.47
C LEU A 50 -0.19 -12.65 3.79
N VAL A 51 0.43 -11.49 4.05
CA VAL A 51 0.26 -10.69 5.28
C VAL A 51 -0.26 -9.30 4.94
N ALA A 52 -1.35 -8.88 5.58
CA ALA A 52 -1.93 -7.54 5.37
C ALA A 52 -1.22 -6.47 6.19
N ASN A 53 -0.67 -5.43 5.54
CA ASN A 53 -0.24 -4.23 6.27
C ASN A 53 -1.47 -3.39 6.66
N LEU A 54 -1.77 -3.25 7.95
CA LEU A 54 -2.95 -2.55 8.45
C LEU A 54 -2.95 -1.03 8.18
N ARG A 55 -1.90 -0.46 7.57
CA ARG A 55 -1.94 0.93 7.09
C ARG A 55 -2.70 1.12 5.79
N CYS A 56 -2.68 0.13 4.90
CA CYS A 56 -3.23 0.27 3.56
C CYS A 56 -3.53 -1.06 2.85
N GLY A 57 -3.01 -2.19 3.33
CA GLY A 57 -3.05 -3.48 2.65
C GLY A 57 -4.26 -4.37 2.94
N LEU A 58 -5.12 -4.01 3.90
CA LEU A 58 -6.23 -4.89 4.32
C LEU A 58 -7.30 -5.09 3.23
N TRP A 59 -7.32 -4.23 2.22
CA TRP A 59 -8.37 -4.19 1.20
C TRP A 59 -8.09 -5.11 0.00
N TYR A 60 -6.86 -5.62 -0.13
CA TYR A 60 -6.38 -6.25 -1.36
C TYR A 60 -6.63 -7.75 -1.46
N ALA A 61 -7.07 -8.42 -0.39
CA ALA A 61 -7.42 -9.83 -0.45
C ALA A 61 -8.53 -10.18 0.55
N LYS A 62 -9.23 -11.30 0.30
CA LYS A 62 -10.29 -11.79 1.20
C LYS A 62 -9.76 -12.49 2.45
N LYS A 63 -8.57 -13.09 2.35
CA LYS A 63 -7.94 -13.88 3.43
C LYS A 63 -6.46 -13.57 3.48
N PHE A 64 -5.95 -13.51 4.70
CA PHE A 64 -4.54 -13.30 5.02
C PHE A 64 -4.14 -14.30 6.12
N HIS A 65 -2.86 -14.67 6.12
CA HIS A 65 -2.30 -15.53 7.17
C HIS A 65 -2.07 -14.73 8.46
N SER A 66 -1.74 -13.45 8.32
CA SER A 66 -1.54 -12.54 9.44
C SER A 66 -1.68 -11.09 8.98
N ASN A 67 -1.43 -10.15 9.89
CA ASN A 67 -1.39 -8.72 9.61
C ASN A 67 -0.09 -8.09 10.13
N CYS A 68 0.28 -6.91 9.67
CA CYS A 68 1.48 -6.20 10.11
C CYS A 68 1.26 -4.68 10.09
N TYR A 69 2.26 -3.91 10.52
CA TYR A 69 2.20 -2.46 10.62
C TYR A 69 3.52 -1.79 10.20
N PHE A 70 4.03 -2.11 9.01
CA PHE A 70 5.23 -1.48 8.49
C PHE A 70 4.98 -0.01 8.12
N LYS A 71 5.94 0.87 8.48
CA LYS A 71 6.04 2.21 7.87
C LYS A 71 6.95 2.08 6.66
N SER A 72 6.61 2.74 5.55
CA SER A 72 7.66 3.16 4.63
C SER A 72 8.58 4.08 5.43
N THR A 73 9.86 3.74 5.56
CA THR A 73 10.84 4.62 6.19
C THR A 73 11.12 5.77 5.23
N ASP A 74 10.40 6.85 5.38
CA ASP A 74 10.66 8.11 4.70
C ASP A 74 11.88 8.79 5.32
N GLY A 75 13.05 8.53 4.73
CA GLY A 75 14.11 9.54 4.61
C GLY A 75 15.18 9.66 5.71
N HIS A 76 15.13 8.90 6.80
CA HIS A 76 16.23 8.93 7.80
C HIS A 76 17.20 7.77 7.62
N THR A 77 18.12 7.89 6.67
CA THR A 77 19.33 7.05 6.61
C THR A 77 20.02 7.08 7.99
N ASN A 78 20.30 5.91 8.58
CA ASN A 78 20.86 5.69 9.93
C ASN A 78 19.94 5.83 11.16
N ASN A 79 18.63 6.03 11.01
CA ASN A 79 17.72 6.03 12.17
C ASN A 79 16.68 4.91 12.02
N LEU A 80 17.09 3.67 12.34
CA LEU A 80 16.21 2.51 12.49
C LEU A 80 15.41 2.67 13.79
N SER A 81 14.45 3.59 13.82
CA SER A 81 13.55 3.71 14.97
C SER A 81 12.62 2.50 15.00
N PHE A 82 12.96 1.50 15.81
CA PHE A 82 12.06 0.38 16.07
C PHE A 82 10.89 0.88 16.91
N ASN A 83 9.68 0.77 16.37
CA ASN A 83 8.49 1.07 17.13
C ASN A 83 8.26 -0.03 18.17
N THR A 84 8.58 0.26 19.43
CA THR A 84 8.44 -0.68 20.56
C THR A 84 6.99 -1.08 20.85
N SER A 85 6.01 -0.29 20.41
CA SER A 85 4.59 -0.62 20.53
C SER A 85 4.07 -1.52 19.41
N ARG A 86 4.74 -1.59 18.25
CA ARG A 86 4.29 -2.34 17.06
C ARG A 86 5.48 -2.97 16.33
N LEU A 87 6.09 -3.95 17.00
CA LEU A 87 7.34 -4.59 16.57
C LEU A 87 7.21 -5.50 15.34
N ASN A 88 6.01 -6.01 15.03
CA ASN A 88 5.77 -7.02 13.99
C ASN A 88 6.59 -8.32 14.18
N LEU A 89 6.98 -8.67 15.43
CA LEU A 89 7.81 -9.84 15.72
C LEU A 89 7.18 -11.16 15.24
N HIS A 90 5.86 -11.25 15.29
CA HIS A 90 5.12 -12.40 14.79
C HIS A 90 5.30 -12.63 13.28
N VAL A 91 5.65 -11.59 12.49
CA VAL A 91 5.98 -11.72 11.07
C VAL A 91 7.33 -12.41 10.89
N ALA A 92 8.31 -12.12 11.76
CA ALA A 92 9.61 -12.79 11.75
C ALA A 92 9.46 -14.27 12.12
N ILE A 93 8.67 -14.59 13.15
CA ILE A 93 8.35 -15.97 13.54
C ILE A 93 7.62 -16.70 12.39
N LEU A 94 6.67 -16.03 11.73
CA LEU A 94 5.95 -16.59 10.58
C LEU A 94 6.89 -16.90 9.39
N ALA A 95 7.95 -16.11 9.21
CA ALA A 95 8.97 -16.36 8.20
C ALA A 95 9.90 -17.52 8.59
N GLU A 96 10.29 -17.61 9.87
CA GLU A 96 11.13 -18.69 10.41
C GLU A 96 10.43 -20.05 10.33
N GLY A 97 9.16 -20.13 10.73
CA GLY A 97 8.41 -21.39 10.77
C GLY A 97 8.30 -22.11 9.42
N ARG A 98 8.57 -21.43 8.30
CA ARG A 98 8.60 -22.04 6.96
C ARG A 98 9.99 -22.51 6.50
N LEU A 99 11.07 -22.14 7.19
CA LEU A 99 12.42 -22.66 6.89
C LEU A 99 12.62 -24.11 7.36
N TYR A 100 11.71 -24.62 8.19
CA TYR A 100 11.80 -25.95 8.81
C TYR A 100 10.77 -26.96 8.27
N ASP A 101 9.88 -26.54 7.36
CA ASP A 101 8.80 -27.36 6.80
C ASP A 101 9.05 -27.72 5.31
N SER A 102 10.29 -27.49 4.83
CA SER A 102 10.79 -27.74 3.47
C SER A 102 11.85 -28.83 3.42
#